data_AF-W3AQY0-F1
#
_entry.id   AF-W3AQY0-F1
#
_cell.length_a   1.000
_cell.length_b   1.000
_cell.length_c   1.000
_cell.angle_alpha   90.00
_cell.angle_beta   90.00
_cell.angle_gamma   90.00
#
_symmetry.space_group_name_H-M   'P 1'
#
loop_
_entity.id
_entity.type
_entity.pdbx_description
1 polymer ?
#
loop_
_entity_poly.entity_id
_entity_poly.type
_entity_poly.pdbx_seq_one_letter_code
_entity_poly.pdbx_strand_id
1 'polypeptide(L)'
;MRKKILAVAVATALSLSLGAICSMAEVEKHGVTKHDEGTFTYEGIDTTDYYGAAALPSESEAHISTKIEVENDVTVREPQSTGEPTGVYSEAGRGNKASVDVGGDVSINHNGHAAGVKVIAHADEAENYTPSASATIGKDVAGNGKTTGNVNVTATDNATGIKAKSSGDGAEATVTIIKNENENKSGNVTVTSTESGNAKGIDVTSDGGEATVEVGGDLNVKGNTNATGIVINDGMTADDKSSSVIKVTVKGDLTSSGDGMQIMTETDDKIDVVIEGTLDAKGDAITLNNVAFGSTEDADKTVNITAWKIDYDKENENAKIVTVKNSSNEPAQAEKDEAVRTKVEQNINYIIKIDTENLQNGSSIKIDYENSETKEIGGWDTALEKGKVAVKLNIPDGYTLDRTYGDDAKKTKLFEDGKGGYYLTVPKGGGVLIGMILKALPDPVDPVDPVDPVDPVDPVGPVGPSGNDDNNDSGSDHTYLESDIIISTLSDNDMSFNQNEGVLTITIPKGMTAFYLDSSVLLTFKAMGMNTLYLDTTSGKYTIPLSSIEDIVKEGNLLTFVLRTEKVDIYLAGLLTREFYRDKVS
;
A
#
# COMPACT_ATOMS: atom_id res chain seq x y z
N MET A 1 -3.93 17.68 -85.18
CA MET A 1 -3.30 18.37 -84.02
C MET A 1 -4.27 19.10 -83.07
N ARG A 2 -5.61 19.00 -83.22
CA ARG A 2 -6.57 19.71 -82.34
C ARG A 2 -7.31 18.85 -81.30
N LYS A 3 -6.98 17.55 -81.15
CA LYS A 3 -7.62 16.65 -80.17
C LYS A 3 -6.81 16.38 -78.89
N LYS A 4 -5.57 16.87 -78.78
CA LYS A 4 -4.70 16.64 -77.60
C LYS A 4 -4.62 17.81 -76.60
N ILE A 5 -5.18 18.97 -76.93
CA ILE A 5 -5.14 20.16 -76.04
C ILE A 5 -6.33 20.20 -75.08
N LEU A 6 -7.45 19.52 -75.41
CA LEU A 6 -8.65 19.54 -74.58
C LEU A 6 -8.58 18.59 -73.37
N ALA A 7 -7.78 17.52 -73.44
CA ALA A 7 -7.64 16.56 -72.33
C ALA A 7 -6.76 17.08 -71.18
N VAL A 8 -5.82 17.98 -71.46
CA VAL A 8 -4.95 18.56 -70.42
C VAL A 8 -5.69 19.68 -69.67
N ALA A 9 -6.51 20.49 -70.34
CA ALA A 9 -7.26 21.57 -69.69
C ALA A 9 -8.36 21.06 -68.73
N VAL A 10 -8.97 19.90 -69.00
CA VAL A 10 -10.00 19.31 -68.12
C VAL A 10 -9.36 18.63 -66.90
N ALA A 11 -8.16 18.06 -67.03
CA ALA A 11 -7.44 17.49 -65.92
C ALA A 11 -6.92 18.55 -64.93
N THR A 12 -6.46 19.71 -65.43
CA THR A 12 -5.99 20.80 -64.55
C THR A 12 -7.14 21.60 -63.91
N ALA A 13 -8.31 21.67 -64.56
CA ALA A 13 -9.51 22.27 -63.97
C ALA A 13 -10.14 21.39 -62.87
N LEU A 14 -10.10 20.05 -63.02
CA LEU A 14 -10.52 19.14 -61.95
C LEU A 14 -9.54 19.12 -60.77
N SER A 15 -8.24 19.31 -60.99
CA SER A 15 -7.25 19.37 -59.89
C SER A 15 -7.28 20.71 -59.14
N LEU A 16 -7.84 21.77 -59.72
CA LEU A 16 -7.99 23.08 -59.06
C LEU A 16 -9.38 23.28 -58.44
N SER A 17 -10.40 22.48 -58.79
CA SER A 17 -11.72 22.51 -58.15
C SER A 17 -11.91 21.47 -57.04
N LEU A 18 -11.04 20.46 -56.92
CA LEU A 18 -11.01 19.57 -55.74
C LEU A 18 -10.15 20.12 -54.59
N GLY A 19 -9.29 21.12 -54.84
CA GLY A 19 -8.45 21.74 -53.81
C GLY A 19 -9.12 22.83 -52.97
N ALA A 20 -10.42 23.10 -53.18
CA ALA A 20 -11.11 24.26 -52.58
C ALA A 20 -12.50 23.96 -52.00
N ILE A 21 -12.85 22.68 -51.76
CA ILE A 21 -14.12 22.28 -51.08
C ILE A 21 -13.84 21.39 -49.85
N CYS A 22 -12.71 21.61 -49.18
CA CYS A 22 -12.57 21.30 -47.76
C CYS A 22 -12.30 22.61 -47.00
N SER A 23 -13.13 23.64 -47.22
CA SER A 23 -13.51 24.44 -46.06
C SER A 23 -14.34 23.50 -45.19
N MET A 24 -13.67 22.77 -44.28
CA MET A 24 -14.35 22.16 -43.17
C MET A 24 -15.19 23.27 -42.57
N ALA A 25 -16.50 23.20 -42.78
CA ALA A 25 -17.42 23.91 -41.93
C ALA A 25 -16.95 23.58 -40.52
N GLU A 26 -16.61 24.60 -39.75
CA GLU A 26 -16.31 24.50 -38.33
C GLU A 26 -17.52 23.78 -37.74
N VAL A 27 -17.42 22.45 -37.62
CA VAL A 27 -18.53 21.59 -37.18
C VAL A 27 -18.83 22.10 -35.80
N GLU A 28 -20.03 22.66 -35.63
CA GLU A 28 -20.43 23.22 -34.36
C GLU A 28 -20.16 22.19 -33.26
N LYS A 29 -19.41 22.66 -32.26
CA LYS A 29 -18.88 21.96 -31.10
C LYS A 29 -19.99 21.57 -30.14
N HIS A 30 -20.95 20.78 -30.61
CA HIS A 30 -22.04 20.28 -29.78
C HIS A 30 -21.63 18.94 -29.16
N GLY A 31 -22.10 18.73 -27.93
CA GLY A 31 -22.06 17.42 -27.28
C GLY A 31 -22.88 16.40 -28.08
N VAL A 32 -22.58 15.13 -27.87
CA VAL A 32 -23.31 14.05 -28.51
C VAL A 32 -24.20 13.37 -27.49
N THR A 33 -25.51 13.38 -27.74
CA THR A 33 -26.49 12.58 -26.98
C THR A 33 -27.25 11.66 -27.91
N LYS A 34 -27.36 10.37 -27.56
CA LYS A 34 -28.08 9.36 -28.35
C LYS A 34 -29.07 8.59 -27.48
N HIS A 35 -30.28 8.45 -28.02
CA HIS A 35 -31.38 7.69 -27.41
C HIS A 35 -31.80 6.47 -28.21
N ASP A 36 -31.38 6.39 -29.48
CA ASP A 36 -31.78 5.34 -30.42
C ASP A 36 -30.92 4.08 -30.25
N GLU A 37 -31.46 2.94 -30.67
CA GLU A 37 -30.71 1.70 -30.79
C GLU A 37 -29.62 1.82 -31.85
N GLY A 38 -28.40 1.38 -31.53
CA GLY A 38 -27.31 1.31 -32.49
C GLY A 38 -25.95 1.69 -31.93
N THR A 39 -24.97 1.74 -32.82
CA THR A 39 -23.60 2.17 -32.54
C THR A 39 -23.29 3.44 -33.31
N PHE A 40 -22.83 4.47 -32.60
CA PHE A 40 -22.52 5.78 -33.15
C PHE A 40 -21.05 6.13 -32.92
N THR A 41 -20.29 6.27 -33.99
CA THR A 41 -18.84 6.52 -33.93
C THR A 41 -18.52 7.98 -34.24
N TYR A 42 -17.59 8.56 -33.48
CA TYR A 42 -17.12 9.94 -33.58
C TYR A 42 -15.60 9.97 -33.52
N GLU A 43 -14.97 10.88 -34.28
CA GLU A 43 -13.52 11.03 -34.26
C GLU A 43 -13.04 11.64 -32.93
N GLY A 44 -13.71 12.67 -32.42
CA GLY A 44 -13.38 13.34 -31.16
C GLY A 44 -14.48 14.33 -30.80
N ILE A 45 -14.54 14.75 -29.54
CA ILE A 45 -15.57 15.68 -29.05
C ILE A 45 -14.89 16.80 -28.27
N ASP A 46 -15.11 18.05 -28.68
CA ASP A 46 -14.72 19.27 -27.95
C ASP A 46 -15.97 20.15 -27.89
N THR A 47 -16.56 20.32 -26.72
CA THR A 47 -17.89 20.94 -26.56
C THR A 47 -17.97 21.90 -25.37
N THR A 48 -18.94 22.82 -25.43
CA THR A 48 -19.39 23.66 -24.30
C THR A 48 -20.77 23.26 -23.77
N ASP A 49 -21.30 22.13 -24.25
CA ASP A 49 -22.58 21.60 -23.79
C ASP A 49 -22.45 20.91 -22.44
N TYR A 50 -23.61 20.56 -21.88
CA TYR A 50 -23.69 19.86 -20.61
C TYR A 50 -23.02 18.48 -20.65
N TYR A 51 -23.09 17.77 -21.78
CA TYR A 51 -22.52 16.44 -21.95
C TYR A 51 -21.47 16.45 -23.06
N GLY A 52 -20.35 15.75 -22.86
CA GLY A 52 -19.43 15.41 -23.95
C GLY A 52 -20.03 14.31 -24.84
N ALA A 53 -20.04 13.08 -24.34
CA ALA A 53 -20.69 11.92 -24.96
C ALA A 53 -21.72 11.32 -23.99
N ALA A 54 -22.97 11.15 -24.43
CA ALA A 54 -24.07 10.65 -23.62
C ALA A 54 -24.90 9.56 -24.34
N ALA A 55 -24.88 8.33 -23.82
CA ALA A 55 -25.70 7.20 -24.29
C ALA A 55 -26.88 6.97 -23.33
N LEU A 56 -28.10 7.26 -23.80
CA LEU A 56 -29.34 7.33 -23.00
C LEU A 56 -30.50 6.61 -23.71
N PRO A 57 -30.46 5.28 -23.89
CA PRO A 57 -31.54 4.51 -24.52
C PRO A 57 -32.91 4.90 -23.96
N SER A 58 -33.89 5.05 -24.86
CA SER A 58 -35.26 5.43 -24.51
C SER A 58 -35.87 4.51 -23.45
N GLU A 59 -36.34 5.07 -22.33
CA GLU A 59 -37.01 4.32 -21.25
C GLU A 59 -38.39 3.77 -21.63
N SER A 60 -38.94 4.21 -22.77
CA SER A 60 -40.26 3.78 -23.24
C SER A 60 -40.27 2.36 -23.83
N GLU A 61 -39.09 1.82 -24.16
CA GLU A 61 -38.92 0.47 -24.71
C GLU A 61 -37.85 -0.27 -23.89
N ALA A 62 -38.12 -1.54 -23.57
CA ALA A 62 -37.16 -2.41 -22.90
C ALA A 62 -36.24 -3.08 -23.93
N HIS A 63 -35.02 -3.42 -23.50
CA HIS A 63 -34.01 -4.14 -24.29
C HIS A 63 -33.39 -3.38 -25.48
N ILE A 64 -33.43 -2.04 -25.47
CA ILE A 64 -32.66 -1.24 -26.41
C ILE A 64 -31.18 -1.27 -26.04
N SER A 65 -30.30 -1.33 -27.04
CA SER A 65 -28.86 -1.14 -26.86
C SER A 65 -28.37 0.12 -27.59
N THR A 66 -27.85 1.08 -26.84
CA THR A 66 -27.21 2.29 -27.39
C THR A 66 -25.73 2.28 -27.07
N LYS A 67 -24.90 2.46 -28.08
CA LYS A 67 -23.44 2.52 -27.96
C LYS A 67 -22.89 3.76 -28.63
N ILE A 68 -22.03 4.50 -27.93
CA ILE A 68 -21.22 5.58 -28.50
C ILE A 68 -19.75 5.18 -28.47
N GLU A 69 -19.06 5.42 -29.57
CA GLU A 69 -17.61 5.21 -29.70
C GLU A 69 -16.96 6.54 -30.09
N VAL A 70 -15.97 6.98 -29.33
CA VAL A 70 -15.17 8.18 -29.63
C VAL A 70 -13.72 7.74 -29.83
N GLU A 71 -13.17 7.96 -31.02
CA GLU A 71 -11.83 7.46 -31.37
C GLU A 71 -10.71 8.18 -30.62
N ASN A 72 -10.83 9.49 -30.43
CA ASN A 72 -9.86 10.33 -29.74
C ASN A 72 -10.45 10.89 -28.42
N ASP A 73 -10.14 12.13 -28.09
CA ASP A 73 -10.46 12.76 -26.81
C ASP A 73 -11.91 13.25 -26.72
N VAL A 74 -12.42 13.30 -25.49
CA VAL A 74 -13.64 14.01 -25.11
C VAL A 74 -13.27 15.17 -24.19
N THR A 75 -13.50 16.40 -24.63
CA THR A 75 -13.23 17.62 -23.87
C THR A 75 -14.51 18.44 -23.67
N VAL A 76 -14.81 18.81 -22.43
CA VAL A 76 -15.92 19.71 -22.07
C VAL A 76 -15.36 20.99 -21.43
N ARG A 77 -15.62 22.15 -22.04
CA ARG A 77 -15.07 23.45 -21.60
C ARG A 77 -16.17 24.43 -21.22
N GLU A 78 -16.05 25.03 -20.03
CA GLU A 78 -16.85 26.19 -19.59
C GLU A 78 -18.34 26.15 -19.99
N PRO A 79 -19.07 25.06 -19.68
CA PRO A 79 -20.46 24.97 -20.08
C PRO A 79 -21.27 26.11 -19.46
N GLN A 80 -22.17 26.69 -20.27
CA GLN A 80 -22.96 27.86 -19.88
C GLN A 80 -24.05 27.53 -18.84
N SER A 81 -24.26 26.25 -18.54
CA SER A 81 -25.27 25.76 -17.61
C SER A 81 -24.77 25.69 -16.17
N THR A 82 -25.65 25.95 -15.21
CA THR A 82 -25.37 25.87 -13.76
C THR A 82 -25.45 24.45 -13.18
N GLY A 83 -25.40 23.39 -14.00
CA GLY A 83 -25.51 22.02 -13.50
C GLY A 83 -24.16 21.32 -13.33
N GLU A 84 -24.15 19.99 -13.44
CA GLU A 84 -22.98 19.12 -13.32
C GLU A 84 -22.57 18.62 -14.72
N PRO A 85 -21.89 19.44 -15.54
CA PRO A 85 -21.37 18.98 -16.80
C PRO A 85 -20.57 17.71 -16.69
N THR A 86 -20.82 16.80 -17.63
CA THR A 86 -20.29 15.45 -17.60
C THR A 86 -19.58 15.11 -18.91
N GLY A 87 -18.36 14.58 -18.82
CA GLY A 87 -17.55 14.24 -19.99
C GLY A 87 -18.15 13.05 -20.73
N VAL A 88 -18.27 11.92 -20.01
CA VAL A 88 -18.89 10.69 -20.51
C VAL A 88 -20.07 10.32 -19.61
N TYR A 89 -21.25 10.15 -20.20
CA TYR A 89 -22.48 9.77 -19.51
C TYR A 89 -23.11 8.53 -20.14
N SER A 90 -23.38 7.50 -19.35
CA SER A 90 -24.08 6.30 -19.80
C SER A 90 -25.16 5.94 -18.79
N GLU A 91 -26.41 5.82 -19.25
CA GLU A 91 -27.54 5.51 -18.38
C GLU A 91 -28.41 4.40 -18.99
N ALA A 92 -28.76 3.38 -18.22
CA ALA A 92 -29.62 2.29 -18.67
C ALA A 92 -30.70 1.96 -17.64
N GLY A 93 -31.96 1.93 -18.08
CA GLY A 93 -33.11 1.48 -17.29
C GLY A 93 -33.87 0.32 -17.96
N ARG A 94 -34.74 -0.38 -17.22
CA ARG A 94 -35.71 -1.36 -17.76
C ARG A 94 -35.12 -2.42 -18.72
N GLY A 95 -33.95 -2.97 -18.36
CA GLY A 95 -33.28 -4.00 -19.17
C GLY A 95 -32.57 -3.49 -20.42
N ASN A 96 -32.48 -2.17 -20.61
CA ASN A 96 -31.70 -1.55 -21.67
C ASN A 96 -30.19 -1.70 -21.40
N LYS A 97 -29.41 -1.45 -22.45
CA LYS A 97 -27.95 -1.41 -22.40
C LYS A 97 -27.44 -0.09 -22.94
N ALA A 98 -26.59 0.58 -22.18
CA ALA A 98 -25.92 1.80 -22.60
C ALA A 98 -24.41 1.64 -22.46
N SER A 99 -23.65 2.07 -23.47
CA SER A 99 -22.19 2.06 -23.37
C SER A 99 -21.56 3.25 -24.09
N VAL A 100 -20.50 3.80 -23.48
CA VAL A 100 -19.64 4.81 -24.12
C VAL A 100 -18.18 4.37 -24.06
N ASP A 101 -17.57 4.16 -25.23
CA ASP A 101 -16.16 3.85 -25.38
C ASP A 101 -15.41 5.11 -25.87
N VAL A 102 -14.31 5.49 -25.21
CA VAL A 102 -13.44 6.60 -25.62
C VAL A 102 -12.01 6.10 -25.77
N GLY A 103 -11.37 6.38 -26.89
CA GLY A 103 -9.99 5.96 -27.15
C GLY A 103 -8.91 6.90 -26.64
N GLY A 104 -9.23 8.18 -26.53
CA GLY A 104 -8.39 9.21 -25.94
C GLY A 104 -8.75 9.55 -24.49
N ASP A 105 -8.31 10.74 -24.08
CA ASP A 105 -8.53 11.26 -22.73
C ASP A 105 -9.93 11.88 -22.59
N VAL A 106 -10.47 11.86 -21.37
CA VAL A 106 -11.65 12.65 -20.98
C VAL A 106 -11.21 13.80 -20.12
N SER A 107 -11.48 15.04 -20.54
CA SER A 107 -11.06 16.25 -19.84
C SER A 107 -12.20 17.24 -19.63
N ILE A 108 -12.36 17.73 -18.40
CA ILE A 108 -13.40 18.70 -18.05
C ILE A 108 -12.81 19.83 -17.21
N ASN A 109 -13.14 21.06 -17.58
CA ASN A 109 -12.82 22.25 -16.81
C ASN A 109 -14.08 23.13 -16.69
N HIS A 110 -14.56 23.35 -15.46
CA HIS A 110 -15.79 24.09 -15.21
C HIS A 110 -15.77 24.95 -13.93
N ASN A 111 -16.35 26.15 -14.01
CA ASN A 111 -16.57 27.04 -12.87
C ASN A 111 -17.86 26.67 -12.13
N GLY A 112 -17.90 25.47 -11.55
CA GLY A 112 -19.05 24.95 -10.81
C GLY A 112 -18.84 23.50 -10.40
N HIS A 113 -19.85 22.65 -10.61
CA HIS A 113 -19.76 21.21 -10.41
C HIS A 113 -19.29 20.50 -11.70
N ALA A 114 -18.55 19.40 -11.63
CA ALA A 114 -18.21 18.62 -12.82
C ALA A 114 -18.02 17.14 -12.50
N ALA A 115 -18.35 16.27 -13.46
CA ALA A 115 -18.14 14.83 -13.38
C ALA A 115 -17.41 14.30 -14.62
N GLY A 116 -16.26 13.63 -14.46
CA GLY A 116 -15.49 13.07 -15.57
C GLY A 116 -16.28 12.03 -16.36
N VAL A 117 -16.54 10.93 -15.68
CA VAL A 117 -17.31 9.78 -16.18
C VAL A 117 -18.46 9.50 -15.22
N LYS A 118 -19.67 9.33 -15.74
CA LYS A 118 -20.87 9.01 -14.95
C LYS A 118 -21.63 7.87 -15.60
N VAL A 119 -21.82 6.78 -14.86
CA VAL A 119 -22.52 5.57 -15.31
C VAL A 119 -23.63 5.23 -14.33
N ILE A 120 -24.84 5.02 -14.83
CA ILE A 120 -26.03 4.75 -14.02
C ILE A 120 -26.79 3.56 -14.62
N ALA A 121 -27.04 2.52 -13.83
CA ALA A 121 -27.93 1.43 -14.20
C ALA A 121 -29.07 1.33 -13.16
N HIS A 122 -30.31 1.28 -13.62
CA HIS A 122 -31.50 1.23 -12.75
C HIS A 122 -32.47 0.14 -13.18
N ALA A 123 -32.55 -0.95 -12.42
CA ALA A 123 -33.56 -1.97 -12.54
C ALA A 123 -34.87 -1.51 -11.87
N ASP A 124 -35.99 -1.81 -12.51
CA ASP A 124 -37.33 -1.58 -11.94
C ASP A 124 -37.74 -2.85 -11.18
N GLU A 125 -38.06 -2.75 -9.90
CA GLU A 125 -38.34 -3.91 -9.01
C GLU A 125 -39.43 -4.85 -9.55
N ALA A 126 -40.36 -4.33 -10.37
CA ALA A 126 -41.51 -5.08 -10.84
C ALA A 126 -41.17 -6.09 -11.95
N GLU A 127 -40.05 -5.92 -12.64
CA GLU A 127 -39.75 -6.65 -13.87
C GLU A 127 -38.31 -7.18 -13.78
N ASN A 128 -38.12 -8.51 -13.85
CA ASN A 128 -36.83 -9.22 -13.74
C ASN A 128 -35.85 -8.85 -14.88
N TYR A 129 -35.46 -7.59 -14.97
CA TYR A 129 -34.59 -7.04 -15.97
C TYR A 129 -33.21 -6.77 -15.38
N THR A 130 -32.20 -6.96 -16.21
CA THR A 130 -30.80 -6.71 -15.86
C THR A 130 -30.25 -5.58 -16.74
N PRO A 131 -30.59 -4.31 -16.45
CA PRO A 131 -30.06 -3.18 -17.20
C PRO A 131 -28.55 -3.07 -16.95
N SER A 132 -27.81 -2.73 -18.00
CA SER A 132 -26.36 -2.59 -17.90
C SER A 132 -25.90 -1.27 -18.51
N ALA A 133 -25.19 -0.44 -17.75
CA ALA A 133 -24.56 0.77 -18.24
C ALA A 133 -23.04 0.66 -18.08
N SER A 134 -22.27 1.09 -19.09
CA SER A 134 -20.82 1.04 -19.00
C SER A 134 -20.10 2.22 -19.66
N ALA A 135 -18.91 2.52 -19.17
CA ALA A 135 -17.98 3.44 -19.83
C ALA A 135 -16.57 2.85 -19.84
N THR A 136 -15.88 2.91 -20.99
CA THR A 136 -14.48 2.48 -21.12
C THR A 136 -13.63 3.58 -21.73
N ILE A 137 -12.58 4.00 -21.03
CA ILE A 137 -11.67 5.08 -21.47
C ILE A 137 -10.28 4.51 -21.77
N GLY A 138 -9.63 5.00 -22.82
CA GLY A 138 -8.35 4.47 -23.30
C GLY A 138 -8.47 3.19 -24.13
N LYS A 139 -9.65 2.92 -24.68
CA LYS A 139 -9.89 1.74 -25.53
C LYS A 139 -9.41 1.97 -26.95
N ASP A 140 -8.74 1.01 -27.58
CA ASP A 140 -8.39 1.17 -29.00
C ASP A 140 -9.64 0.98 -29.88
N VAL A 141 -10.38 2.07 -30.07
CA VAL A 141 -11.62 2.10 -30.86
C VAL A 141 -11.30 2.02 -32.36
N ALA A 142 -10.24 2.69 -32.80
CA ALA A 142 -9.87 2.81 -34.22
C ALA A 142 -8.93 1.69 -34.72
N GLY A 143 -8.47 0.80 -33.84
CA GLY A 143 -7.48 -0.24 -34.17
C GLY A 143 -6.12 0.34 -34.57
N ASN A 144 -5.81 1.56 -34.14
CA ASN A 144 -4.63 2.31 -34.56
C ASN A 144 -3.49 2.27 -33.52
N GLY A 145 -3.73 1.61 -32.38
CA GLY A 145 -2.75 1.43 -31.31
C GLY A 145 -2.42 2.69 -30.51
N LYS A 146 -3.09 3.82 -30.74
CA LYS A 146 -2.89 5.05 -29.97
C LYS A 146 -3.99 5.19 -28.93
N THR A 147 -3.71 4.77 -27.70
CA THR A 147 -4.60 5.03 -26.58
C THR A 147 -3.87 5.73 -25.44
N THR A 148 -4.37 6.92 -25.10
CA THR A 148 -4.13 7.60 -23.82
C THR A 148 -5.48 7.60 -23.13
N GLY A 149 -5.57 7.04 -21.93
CA GLY A 149 -6.86 6.78 -21.28
C GLY A 149 -6.99 7.50 -19.96
N ASN A 150 -6.76 8.81 -19.90
CA ASN A 150 -6.84 9.56 -18.65
C ASN A 150 -8.20 10.22 -18.46
N VAL A 151 -8.61 10.40 -17.20
CA VAL A 151 -9.76 11.22 -16.82
C VAL A 151 -9.27 12.40 -15.98
N ASN A 152 -9.41 13.61 -16.50
CA ASN A 152 -8.97 14.85 -15.85
C ASN A 152 -10.17 15.74 -15.58
N VAL A 153 -10.48 15.98 -14.30
CA VAL A 153 -11.60 16.82 -13.87
C VAL A 153 -11.08 17.95 -13.02
N THR A 154 -11.30 19.18 -13.46
CA THR A 154 -11.03 20.39 -12.67
C THR A 154 -12.33 21.17 -12.53
N ALA A 155 -12.74 21.44 -11.29
CA ALA A 155 -13.92 22.22 -10.99
C ALA A 155 -13.66 23.23 -9.88
N THR A 156 -14.40 24.35 -9.85
CA THR A 156 -14.29 25.29 -8.72
C THR A 156 -15.02 24.79 -7.48
N ASP A 157 -16.19 24.15 -7.64
CA ASP A 157 -16.99 23.63 -6.54
C ASP A 157 -16.83 22.10 -6.42
N ASN A 158 -17.85 21.29 -6.75
CA ASN A 158 -17.72 19.84 -6.62
C ASN A 158 -17.09 19.22 -7.86
N ALA A 159 -15.98 18.50 -7.71
CA ALA A 159 -15.34 17.76 -8.78
C ALA A 159 -15.43 16.26 -8.49
N THR A 160 -16.00 15.48 -9.42
CA THR A 160 -16.02 14.01 -9.33
C THR A 160 -15.30 13.40 -10.53
N GLY A 161 -14.33 12.53 -10.32
CA GLY A 161 -13.62 11.86 -11.41
C GLY A 161 -14.52 10.83 -12.09
N ILE A 162 -14.88 9.79 -11.33
CA ILE A 162 -15.74 8.70 -11.76
C ILE A 162 -16.95 8.62 -10.81
N LYS A 163 -18.15 8.52 -11.38
CA LYS A 163 -19.38 8.25 -10.65
C LYS A 163 -20.06 7.01 -11.23
N ALA A 164 -20.26 5.98 -10.42
CA ALA A 164 -20.95 4.76 -10.82
C ALA A 164 -22.13 4.50 -9.88
N LYS A 165 -23.34 4.36 -10.43
CA LYS A 165 -24.54 4.03 -9.67
C LYS A 165 -25.22 2.78 -10.22
N SER A 166 -25.44 1.79 -9.38
CA SER A 166 -26.35 0.67 -9.66
C SER A 166 -27.56 0.75 -8.72
N SER A 167 -28.77 0.54 -9.24
CA SER A 167 -30.01 0.56 -8.47
C SER A 167 -30.89 -0.61 -8.83
N GLY A 168 -31.37 -1.36 -7.83
CA GLY A 168 -32.25 -2.51 -8.02
C GLY A 168 -31.53 -3.80 -8.41
N ASP A 169 -32.21 -4.93 -8.20
CA ASP A 169 -31.64 -6.27 -8.42
C ASP A 169 -31.21 -6.49 -9.88
N GLY A 170 -29.95 -6.93 -10.06
CA GLY A 170 -29.40 -7.26 -11.36
C GLY A 170 -29.02 -6.07 -12.26
N ALA A 171 -29.13 -4.84 -11.76
CA ALA A 171 -28.52 -3.69 -12.43
C ALA A 171 -26.99 -3.80 -12.39
N GLU A 172 -26.34 -3.42 -13.49
CA GLU A 172 -24.88 -3.47 -13.63
C GLU A 172 -24.33 -2.12 -14.11
N ALA A 173 -23.53 -1.45 -13.28
CA ALA A 173 -22.85 -0.21 -13.62
C ALA A 173 -21.34 -0.42 -13.63
N THR A 174 -20.70 -0.32 -14.81
CA THR A 174 -19.26 -0.61 -14.96
C THR A 174 -18.48 0.58 -15.53
N VAL A 175 -17.39 0.98 -14.89
CA VAL A 175 -16.42 1.94 -15.45
C VAL A 175 -15.04 1.31 -15.50
N THR A 176 -14.38 1.39 -16.67
CA THR A 176 -13.02 0.88 -16.86
C THR A 176 -12.14 1.94 -17.49
N ILE A 177 -11.06 2.32 -16.81
CA ILE A 177 -10.02 3.21 -17.33
C ILE A 177 -8.78 2.37 -17.65
N ILE A 178 -8.47 2.21 -18.93
CA ILE A 178 -7.44 1.28 -19.39
C ILE A 178 -6.06 1.92 -19.28
N LYS A 179 -5.11 1.20 -18.67
CA LYS A 179 -3.68 1.48 -18.79
C LYS A 179 -3.13 0.76 -20.01
N ASN A 180 -2.49 1.50 -20.91
CA ASN A 180 -1.83 0.89 -22.07
C ASN A 180 -0.43 0.39 -21.67
N GLU A 181 -0.33 -0.92 -21.45
CA GLU A 181 0.91 -1.59 -21.03
C GLU A 181 2.06 -1.43 -22.04
N ASN A 182 1.77 -1.25 -23.33
CA ASN A 182 2.79 -1.19 -24.36
C ASN A 182 3.55 0.14 -24.38
N GLU A 183 2.99 1.21 -23.81
CA GLU A 183 3.56 2.56 -23.95
C GLU A 183 3.89 3.23 -22.61
N ASN A 184 3.79 2.52 -21.47
CA ASN A 184 3.84 3.13 -20.13
C ASN A 184 2.90 4.33 -19.99
N LYS A 185 1.83 4.38 -20.79
CA LYS A 185 0.87 5.49 -20.78
C LYS A 185 -0.14 5.26 -19.69
N SER A 186 -0.41 6.33 -18.96
CA SER A 186 -1.25 6.32 -17.77
C SER A 186 -2.72 6.14 -18.14
N GLY A 187 -3.40 5.27 -17.37
CA GLY A 187 -4.85 5.22 -17.25
C GLY A 187 -5.27 5.94 -15.97
N ASN A 188 -4.77 7.17 -15.79
CA ASN A 188 -4.87 7.88 -14.52
C ASN A 188 -6.20 8.63 -14.41
N VAL A 189 -6.65 8.83 -13.17
CA VAL A 189 -7.76 9.70 -12.84
C VAL A 189 -7.22 10.83 -11.97
N THR A 190 -7.37 12.07 -12.44
CA THR A 190 -6.95 13.28 -11.70
C THR A 190 -8.16 14.17 -11.47
N VAL A 191 -8.44 14.46 -10.20
CA VAL A 191 -9.57 15.29 -9.78
C VAL A 191 -9.07 16.46 -8.95
N THR A 192 -9.44 17.67 -9.33
CA THR A 192 -9.09 18.89 -8.61
C THR A 192 -10.32 19.75 -8.37
N SER A 193 -10.62 20.04 -7.09
CA SER A 193 -11.53 21.11 -6.66
C SER A 193 -10.71 22.31 -6.18
N THR A 194 -10.93 23.49 -6.75
CA THR A 194 -10.11 24.69 -6.46
C THR A 194 -10.71 25.66 -5.45
N GLU A 195 -11.97 25.49 -5.02
CA GLU A 195 -12.60 26.30 -3.97
C GLU A 195 -13.09 25.42 -2.83
N SER A 196 -14.19 25.79 -2.15
CA SER A 196 -14.70 25.09 -0.98
C SER A 196 -15.47 23.81 -1.28
N GLY A 197 -15.56 23.40 -2.53
CA GLY A 197 -16.33 22.23 -2.93
C GLY A 197 -15.59 20.91 -2.76
N ASN A 198 -16.33 19.81 -2.86
CA ASN A 198 -15.82 18.47 -2.61
C ASN A 198 -15.09 17.93 -3.84
N ALA A 199 -13.88 17.40 -3.67
CA ALA A 199 -13.19 16.62 -4.68
C ALA A 199 -13.35 15.13 -4.36
N LYS A 200 -13.97 14.36 -5.26
CA LYS A 200 -14.13 12.92 -5.15
C LYS A 200 -13.43 12.24 -6.32
N GLY A 201 -12.49 11.35 -6.06
CA GLY A 201 -11.84 10.57 -7.11
C GLY A 201 -12.83 9.62 -7.78
N ILE A 202 -13.33 8.67 -6.99
CA ILE A 202 -14.36 7.71 -7.36
C ILE A 202 -15.54 7.87 -6.38
N ASP A 203 -16.76 7.94 -6.88
CA ASP A 203 -18.01 7.93 -6.12
C ASP A 203 -18.89 6.78 -6.61
N VAL A 204 -18.91 5.67 -5.86
CA VAL A 204 -19.71 4.50 -6.18
C VAL A 204 -20.92 4.43 -5.26
N THR A 205 -22.09 4.25 -5.84
CA THR A 205 -23.33 4.02 -5.09
C THR A 205 -24.01 2.75 -5.59
N SER A 206 -24.47 1.90 -4.67
CA SER A 206 -25.29 0.74 -5.03
C SER A 206 -26.45 0.57 -4.07
N ASP A 207 -27.68 0.68 -4.53
CA ASP A 207 -28.94 0.36 -3.84
C ASP A 207 -29.53 -0.96 -4.40
N GLY A 208 -28.65 -1.93 -4.64
CA GLY A 208 -28.92 -3.19 -5.35
C GLY A 208 -28.14 -3.35 -6.66
N GLY A 209 -27.80 -4.61 -6.98
CA GLY A 209 -27.06 -4.96 -8.19
C GLY A 209 -25.54 -4.92 -8.02
N GLU A 210 -24.81 -4.68 -9.11
CA GLU A 210 -23.34 -4.66 -9.12
C GLU A 210 -22.81 -3.33 -9.69
N ALA A 211 -21.96 -2.67 -8.92
CA ALA A 211 -21.21 -1.49 -9.36
C ALA A 211 -19.71 -1.77 -9.34
N THR A 212 -19.07 -1.71 -10.50
CA THR A 212 -17.65 -2.01 -10.68
C THR A 212 -16.90 -0.81 -11.27
N VAL A 213 -15.80 -0.41 -10.64
CA VAL A 213 -14.89 0.63 -11.15
C VAL A 213 -13.46 0.11 -11.17
N GLU A 214 -12.81 0.12 -12.34
CA GLU A 214 -11.40 -0.22 -12.51
C GLU A 214 -10.62 0.99 -13.06
N VAL A 215 -9.58 1.40 -12.33
CA VAL A 215 -8.62 2.43 -12.76
C VAL A 215 -7.26 1.76 -13.01
N GLY A 216 -6.83 1.76 -14.27
CA GLY A 216 -5.60 1.10 -14.68
C GLY A 216 -4.31 1.80 -14.21
N GLY A 217 -4.38 3.08 -13.84
CA GLY A 217 -3.25 3.87 -13.34
C GLY A 217 -3.48 4.42 -11.93
N ASP A 218 -2.91 5.60 -11.69
CA ASP A 218 -3.00 6.30 -10.41
C ASP A 218 -4.31 7.08 -10.28
N LEU A 219 -4.80 7.20 -9.06
CA LEU A 219 -5.93 8.03 -8.67
C LEU A 219 -5.43 9.20 -7.80
N ASN A 220 -5.45 10.41 -8.36
CA ASN A 220 -4.95 11.62 -7.71
C ASN A 220 -6.09 12.60 -7.42
N VAL A 221 -6.38 12.86 -6.15
CA VAL A 221 -7.48 13.73 -5.72
C VAL A 221 -6.95 14.89 -4.90
N LYS A 222 -7.27 16.11 -5.34
CA LYS A 222 -6.90 17.35 -4.69
C LYS A 222 -8.14 18.22 -4.47
N GLY A 223 -8.34 18.67 -3.24
CA GLY A 223 -9.41 19.59 -2.87
C GLY A 223 -9.00 20.41 -1.65
N ASN A 224 -9.53 21.62 -1.55
CA ASN A 224 -9.14 22.54 -0.47
C ASN A 224 -9.82 22.24 0.87
N THR A 225 -11.06 21.75 0.85
CA THR A 225 -11.89 21.56 2.06
C THR A 225 -12.19 20.10 2.32
N ASN A 226 -12.67 19.38 1.31
CA ASN A 226 -13.08 18.00 1.42
C ASN A 226 -12.66 17.24 0.17
N ALA A 227 -11.49 16.61 0.24
CA ALA A 227 -11.00 15.71 -0.78
C ALA A 227 -11.14 14.28 -0.27
N THR A 228 -11.69 13.40 -1.10
CA THR A 228 -11.80 11.97 -0.81
C THR A 228 -11.38 11.18 -2.03
N GLY A 229 -10.45 10.26 -1.85
CA GLY A 229 -9.99 9.37 -2.92
C GLY A 229 -11.15 8.53 -3.48
N ILE A 230 -11.72 7.68 -2.64
CA ILE A 230 -12.82 6.78 -2.99
C ILE A 230 -13.98 6.99 -2.00
N VAL A 231 -15.19 7.21 -2.52
CA VAL A 231 -16.43 7.27 -1.75
C VAL A 231 -17.30 6.09 -2.18
N ILE A 232 -17.76 5.31 -1.21
CA ILE A 232 -18.65 4.17 -1.41
C ILE A 232 -19.89 4.38 -0.57
N ASN A 233 -21.05 4.38 -1.22
CA ASN A 233 -22.35 4.46 -0.57
C ASN A 233 -23.17 3.25 -0.98
N ASP A 234 -23.30 2.30 -0.09
CA ASP A 234 -24.31 1.27 -0.19
C ASP A 234 -25.66 1.89 0.26
N GLY A 235 -26.62 1.92 -0.65
CA GLY A 235 -27.79 2.81 -0.64
C GLY A 235 -28.87 2.37 0.33
N MET A 236 -29.37 3.34 1.09
CA MET A 236 -30.33 3.16 2.18
C MET A 236 -31.79 3.09 1.65
N THR A 237 -32.26 1.96 1.14
CA THR A 237 -33.71 1.71 1.08
C THR A 237 -34.06 0.55 1.98
N ALA A 238 -34.55 0.86 3.19
CA ALA A 238 -34.90 -0.10 4.24
C ALA A 238 -35.93 -1.18 3.83
N ASP A 239 -36.55 -1.01 2.66
CA ASP A 239 -37.59 -1.89 2.14
C ASP A 239 -37.06 -2.88 1.08
N ASP A 240 -35.86 -2.67 0.52
CA ASP A 240 -35.29 -3.54 -0.50
C ASP A 240 -34.26 -4.51 0.08
N LYS A 241 -34.47 -5.80 -0.18
CA LYS A 241 -33.54 -6.88 0.19
C LYS A 241 -32.53 -7.18 -0.92
N SER A 242 -32.37 -6.26 -1.87
CA SER A 242 -31.41 -6.41 -2.95
C SER A 242 -30.01 -6.40 -2.35
N SER A 243 -29.22 -7.44 -2.65
CA SER A 243 -27.81 -7.45 -2.25
C SER A 243 -27.01 -6.60 -3.23
N SER A 244 -26.26 -5.61 -2.74
CA SER A 244 -25.28 -4.89 -3.54
C SER A 244 -23.92 -5.57 -3.54
N VAL A 245 -23.26 -5.50 -4.68
CA VAL A 245 -21.84 -5.84 -4.84
C VAL A 245 -21.12 -4.62 -5.40
N ILE A 246 -20.22 -4.05 -4.61
CA ILE A 246 -19.40 -2.92 -5.00
C ILE A 246 -17.95 -3.38 -5.13
N LYS A 247 -17.37 -3.21 -6.31
CA LYS A 247 -15.96 -3.54 -6.60
C LYS A 247 -15.22 -2.31 -7.08
N VAL A 248 -14.14 -1.94 -6.42
CA VAL A 248 -13.27 -0.84 -6.84
C VAL A 248 -11.84 -1.35 -6.94
N THR A 249 -11.19 -1.17 -8.08
CA THR A 249 -9.79 -1.54 -8.29
C THR A 249 -9.00 -0.35 -8.81
N VAL A 250 -7.89 -0.02 -8.15
CA VAL A 250 -6.91 0.99 -8.57
C VAL A 250 -5.56 0.28 -8.71
N LYS A 251 -5.04 0.16 -9.93
CA LYS A 251 -3.78 -0.54 -10.20
C LYS A 251 -2.52 0.29 -9.87
N GLY A 252 -2.68 1.61 -9.75
CA GLY A 252 -1.62 2.52 -9.33
C GLY A 252 -1.75 2.97 -7.88
N ASP A 253 -1.16 4.12 -7.59
CA ASP A 253 -1.26 4.76 -6.28
C ASP A 253 -2.58 5.54 -6.14
N LEU A 254 -3.12 5.59 -4.92
CA LEU A 254 -4.22 6.46 -4.53
C LEU A 254 -3.67 7.58 -3.65
N THR A 255 -3.64 8.81 -4.17
CA THR A 255 -3.24 10.00 -3.40
C THR A 255 -4.42 10.94 -3.18
N SER A 256 -4.69 11.32 -1.93
CA SER A 256 -5.75 12.27 -1.57
C SER A 256 -5.23 13.38 -0.65
N SER A 257 -5.58 14.64 -0.94
CA SER A 257 -5.30 15.77 -0.04
C SER A 257 -6.21 15.83 1.19
N GLY A 258 -7.16 14.90 1.31
CA GLY A 258 -8.02 14.72 2.48
C GLY A 258 -8.08 13.24 2.85
N ASP A 259 -9.28 12.70 3.06
CA ASP A 259 -9.46 11.28 3.38
C ASP A 259 -9.09 10.39 2.18
N GLY A 260 -8.52 9.22 2.43
CA GLY A 260 -8.22 8.25 1.38
C GLY A 260 -9.50 7.61 0.85
N MET A 261 -10.30 7.06 1.76
CA MET A 261 -11.53 6.34 1.45
C MET A 261 -12.63 6.67 2.46
N GLN A 262 -13.87 6.78 1.98
CA GLN A 262 -15.08 6.88 2.81
C GLN A 262 -16.05 5.77 2.41
N ILE A 263 -16.47 4.96 3.39
CA ILE A 263 -17.42 3.87 3.19
C ILE A 263 -18.64 4.13 4.07
N MET A 264 -19.81 4.11 3.45
CA MET A 264 -21.11 4.11 4.10
C MET A 264 -21.84 2.84 3.68
N THR A 265 -22.22 2.02 4.65
CA THR A 265 -22.95 0.77 4.42
C THR A 265 -23.91 0.52 5.58
N GLU A 266 -25.12 0.08 5.24
CA GLU A 266 -26.17 -0.20 6.22
C GLU A 266 -26.75 -1.60 6.10
N THR A 267 -26.29 -2.37 5.11
CA THR A 267 -26.77 -3.72 4.81
C THR A 267 -25.61 -4.72 4.91
N ASP A 268 -25.90 -5.99 4.60
CA ASP A 268 -24.90 -7.07 4.56
C ASP A 268 -24.16 -7.13 3.21
N ASP A 269 -24.06 -5.99 2.52
CA ASP A 269 -23.55 -5.91 1.14
C ASP A 269 -22.06 -6.17 1.02
N LYS A 270 -21.60 -6.49 -0.18
CA LYS A 270 -20.20 -6.86 -0.41
C LYS A 270 -19.46 -5.71 -1.03
N ILE A 271 -18.50 -5.17 -0.29
CA ILE A 271 -17.60 -4.12 -0.72
C ILE A 271 -16.20 -4.73 -0.84
N ASP A 272 -15.64 -4.71 -2.03
CA ASP A 272 -14.29 -5.17 -2.31
C ASP A 272 -13.49 -4.04 -2.96
N VAL A 273 -12.45 -3.56 -2.26
CA VAL A 273 -11.58 -2.49 -2.74
C VAL A 273 -10.14 -2.99 -2.82
N VAL A 274 -9.56 -2.93 -4.02
CA VAL A 274 -8.18 -3.33 -4.29
C VAL A 274 -7.38 -2.12 -4.76
N ILE A 275 -6.28 -1.83 -4.07
CA ILE A 275 -5.32 -0.77 -4.42
C ILE A 275 -3.95 -1.43 -4.56
N GLU A 276 -3.51 -1.67 -5.79
CA GLU A 276 -2.24 -2.36 -6.05
C GLU A 276 -1.02 -1.51 -5.67
N GLY A 277 -1.21 -0.19 -5.59
CA GLY A 277 -0.23 0.79 -5.12
C GLY A 277 -0.40 1.20 -3.65
N THR A 278 0.12 2.38 -3.33
CA THR A 278 0.01 3.02 -2.02
C THR A 278 -1.26 3.85 -1.94
N LEU A 279 -2.05 3.68 -0.88
CA LEU A 279 -3.03 4.66 -0.43
C LEU A 279 -2.29 5.68 0.44
N ASP A 280 -2.12 6.92 -0.04
CA ASP A 280 -1.56 8.07 0.69
C ASP A 280 -2.65 9.14 0.92
N ALA A 281 -3.13 9.24 2.15
CA ALA A 281 -4.13 10.23 2.57
C ALA A 281 -3.51 11.31 3.46
N LYS A 282 -3.98 12.56 3.35
CA LYS A 282 -3.64 13.62 4.33
C LYS A 282 -4.62 13.72 5.50
N GLY A 283 -5.79 13.11 5.37
CA GLY A 283 -6.77 12.89 6.43
C GLY A 283 -6.72 11.47 6.98
N ASP A 284 -7.89 10.91 7.28
CA ASP A 284 -8.03 9.50 7.62
C ASP A 284 -7.77 8.64 6.37
N ALA A 285 -7.04 7.52 6.51
CA ALA A 285 -6.87 6.62 5.37
C ALA A 285 -8.20 5.99 4.95
N ILE A 286 -8.96 5.48 5.91
CA ILE A 286 -10.28 4.88 5.73
C ILE A 286 -11.23 5.44 6.78
N THR A 287 -12.33 6.04 6.33
CA THR A 287 -13.42 6.51 7.16
C THR A 287 -14.65 5.63 6.95
N LEU A 288 -15.21 5.11 8.03
CA LEU A 288 -16.44 4.34 8.08
C LEU A 288 -17.57 5.26 8.59
N ASN A 289 -18.47 5.70 7.72
CA ASN A 289 -19.53 6.65 8.04
C ASN A 289 -20.88 5.94 8.23
N ASN A 290 -21.58 6.25 9.33
CA ASN A 290 -22.94 5.75 9.62
C ASN A 290 -23.09 4.24 9.43
N VAL A 291 -22.10 3.46 9.88
CA VAL A 291 -22.07 2.05 9.52
C VAL A 291 -23.02 1.26 10.40
N ALA A 292 -24.10 0.78 9.80
CA ALA A 292 -25.17 0.05 10.49
C ALA A 292 -25.03 -1.46 10.26
N PHE A 293 -23.88 -2.04 10.61
CA PHE A 293 -23.74 -3.49 10.58
C PHE A 293 -24.80 -4.14 11.49
N GLY A 294 -25.58 -5.08 10.92
CA GLY A 294 -26.62 -5.83 11.63
C GLY A 294 -26.08 -6.51 12.90
N SER A 295 -24.82 -6.95 12.85
CA SER A 295 -24.00 -7.29 14.01
C SER A 295 -22.56 -6.78 13.83
N THR A 296 -21.80 -6.62 14.91
CA THR A 296 -20.36 -6.34 14.78
C THR A 296 -19.61 -7.49 14.11
N GLU A 297 -20.17 -8.70 14.05
CA GLU A 297 -19.58 -9.90 13.41
C GLU A 297 -19.74 -9.96 11.90
N ASP A 298 -20.41 -8.98 11.30
CA ASP A 298 -20.59 -8.93 9.84
C ASP A 298 -19.66 -7.92 9.17
N ALA A 299 -19.03 -7.02 9.95
CA ALA A 299 -18.13 -5.99 9.44
C ALA A 299 -16.95 -6.52 8.61
N ASP A 300 -16.38 -7.67 9.00
CA ASP A 300 -15.29 -8.36 8.30
C ASP A 300 -15.75 -9.16 7.07
N LYS A 301 -17.06 -9.37 6.90
CA LYS A 301 -17.64 -10.03 5.73
C LYS A 301 -18.09 -9.03 4.66
N THR A 302 -18.55 -7.87 5.11
CA THR A 302 -19.07 -6.79 4.25
C THR A 302 -17.93 -6.04 3.57
N VAL A 303 -16.88 -5.65 4.32
CA VAL A 303 -15.83 -4.76 3.81
C VAL A 303 -14.50 -5.51 3.69
N ASN A 304 -14.07 -5.71 2.45
CA ASN A 304 -12.77 -6.28 2.10
C ASN A 304 -11.91 -5.20 1.45
N ILE A 305 -10.76 -4.92 2.07
CA ILE A 305 -9.81 -3.93 1.58
C ILE A 305 -8.48 -4.64 1.36
N THR A 306 -7.95 -4.54 0.15
CA THR A 306 -6.64 -5.01 -0.23
C THR A 306 -5.80 -3.83 -0.69
N ALA A 307 -4.63 -3.62 -0.10
CA ALA A 307 -3.73 -2.53 -0.49
C ALA A 307 -2.27 -2.99 -0.49
N TRP A 308 -1.42 -2.44 -1.36
CA TRP A 308 0.02 -2.63 -1.16
C TRP A 308 0.47 -1.86 0.07
N LYS A 309 0.15 -0.57 0.22
CA LYS A 309 0.55 0.18 1.41
C LYS A 309 -0.53 1.17 1.78
N ILE A 310 -0.67 1.45 3.09
CA ILE A 310 -1.55 2.48 3.62
C ILE A 310 -0.71 3.47 4.42
N ASP A 311 -0.49 4.64 3.81
CA ASP A 311 0.07 5.82 4.43
C ASP A 311 -1.02 6.84 4.73
N TYR A 312 -0.80 7.60 5.79
CA TYR A 312 -1.66 8.68 6.23
C TYR A 312 -0.80 9.76 6.90
N ASP A 313 -1.37 10.94 7.14
CA ASP A 313 -0.67 12.03 7.81
C ASP A 313 -0.44 11.70 9.29
N LYS A 314 0.71 11.09 9.60
CA LYS A 314 1.12 10.75 10.96
C LYS A 314 1.44 11.99 11.82
N GLU A 315 1.62 13.17 11.21
CA GLU A 315 1.82 14.42 11.94
C GLU A 315 0.47 14.97 12.43
N ASN A 316 -0.63 14.63 11.76
CA ASN A 316 -1.97 14.89 12.23
C ASN A 316 -2.38 13.85 13.29
N GLU A 317 -2.38 14.25 14.56
CA GLU A 317 -2.73 13.40 15.70
C GLU A 317 -4.13 12.76 15.62
N ASN A 318 -5.01 13.31 14.78
CA ASN A 318 -6.36 12.80 14.58
C ASN A 318 -6.47 11.79 13.43
N ALA A 319 -5.50 11.76 12.51
CA ALA A 319 -5.54 10.85 11.37
C ALA A 319 -5.21 9.42 11.81
N LYS A 320 -6.05 8.48 11.37
CA LYS A 320 -5.88 7.04 11.65
C LYS A 320 -5.95 6.21 10.37
N ILE A 321 -5.56 4.95 10.47
CA ILE A 321 -5.77 3.97 9.40
C ILE A 321 -7.27 3.78 9.18
N VAL A 322 -8.02 3.49 10.24
CA VAL A 322 -9.49 3.41 10.19
C VAL A 322 -10.09 4.32 11.25
N THR A 323 -11.05 5.15 10.83
CA THR A 323 -11.86 6.00 11.71
C THR A 323 -13.33 5.66 11.50
N VAL A 324 -14.09 5.49 12.58
CA VAL A 324 -15.55 5.29 12.53
C VAL A 324 -16.22 6.61 12.93
N LYS A 325 -17.12 7.11 12.08
CA LYS A 325 -17.88 8.35 12.28
C LYS A 325 -19.37 8.01 12.26
N ASN A 326 -19.93 7.77 13.44
CA ASN A 326 -21.37 7.58 13.62
C ASN A 326 -22.01 8.82 14.23
N SER A 327 -23.25 9.09 13.84
CA SER A 327 -23.98 10.31 14.25
C SER A 327 -24.44 10.33 15.71
N SER A 328 -24.38 9.19 16.41
CA SER A 328 -24.78 9.07 17.82
C SER A 328 -23.61 9.29 18.77
N ASN A 329 -23.77 10.22 19.72
CA ASN A 329 -22.79 10.48 20.79
C ASN A 329 -23.01 9.59 22.02
N GLU A 330 -23.74 8.48 21.90
CA GLU A 330 -23.98 7.60 23.04
C GLU A 330 -22.73 6.79 23.42
N PRO A 331 -22.37 6.66 24.72
CA PRO A 331 -21.19 5.91 25.14
C PRO A 331 -21.18 4.44 24.68
N ALA A 332 -22.36 3.80 24.61
CA ALA A 332 -22.50 2.43 24.10
C ALA A 332 -22.15 2.33 22.61
N GLN A 333 -22.35 3.42 21.85
CA GLN A 333 -21.95 3.47 20.45
C GLN A 333 -20.43 3.52 20.30
N ALA A 334 -19.72 4.24 21.17
CA ALA A 334 -18.26 4.32 21.10
C ALA A 334 -17.57 2.95 21.27
N GLU A 335 -18.09 2.08 22.13
CA GLU A 335 -17.58 0.70 22.28
C GLU A 335 -17.85 -0.14 21.02
N LYS A 336 -19.04 0.00 20.43
CA LYS A 336 -19.40 -0.65 19.16
C LYS A 336 -18.50 -0.16 18.02
N ASP A 337 -18.27 1.14 17.93
CA ASP A 337 -17.45 1.78 16.91
C ASP A 337 -15.99 1.30 17.00
N GLU A 338 -15.46 1.19 18.21
CA GLU A 338 -14.12 0.67 18.44
C GLU A 338 -13.98 -0.81 18.06
N ALA A 339 -15.01 -1.63 18.36
CA ALA A 339 -15.05 -3.03 17.96
C ALA A 339 -15.12 -3.18 16.42
N VAL A 340 -15.95 -2.38 15.75
CA VAL A 340 -16.05 -2.31 14.28
C VAL A 340 -14.72 -1.89 13.67
N ARG A 341 -14.13 -0.79 14.15
CA ARG A 341 -12.83 -0.28 13.71
C ARG A 341 -11.78 -1.37 13.79
N THR A 342 -11.68 -2.05 14.92
CA THR A 342 -10.70 -3.12 15.15
C THR A 342 -10.88 -4.27 14.17
N LYS A 343 -12.11 -4.71 13.92
CA LYS A 343 -12.39 -5.80 12.98
C LYS A 343 -12.04 -5.42 11.55
N VAL A 344 -12.41 -4.21 11.11
CA VAL A 344 -12.06 -3.75 9.77
C VAL A 344 -10.54 -3.61 9.63
N GLU A 345 -9.83 -3.03 10.60
CA GLU A 345 -8.35 -2.97 10.59
C GLU A 345 -7.72 -4.37 10.47
N GLN A 346 -8.24 -5.34 11.22
CA GLN A 346 -7.76 -6.73 11.18
C GLN A 346 -8.07 -7.45 9.87
N ASN A 347 -9.10 -7.02 9.13
CA ASN A 347 -9.50 -7.60 7.86
C ASN A 347 -8.82 -6.95 6.64
N ILE A 348 -7.97 -5.92 6.84
CA ILE A 348 -7.19 -5.34 5.75
C ILE A 348 -6.15 -6.36 5.29
N ASN A 349 -6.16 -6.67 3.99
CA ASN A 349 -5.19 -7.53 3.33
C ASN A 349 -4.09 -6.66 2.72
N TYR A 350 -2.84 -6.97 3.05
CA TYR A 350 -1.68 -6.28 2.48
C TYR A 350 -1.04 -7.12 1.38
N ILE A 351 -0.78 -6.50 0.23
CA ILE A 351 -0.10 -7.13 -0.90
C ILE A 351 1.37 -7.36 -0.55
N ILE A 352 1.85 -8.56 -0.82
CA ILE A 352 3.24 -8.98 -0.67
C ILE A 352 3.87 -8.94 -2.05
N LYS A 353 4.88 -8.08 -2.22
CA LYS A 353 5.62 -7.96 -3.48
C LYS A 353 6.99 -8.61 -3.33
N ILE A 354 7.38 -9.39 -4.33
CA ILE A 354 8.74 -9.92 -4.43
C ILE A 354 9.53 -8.96 -5.31
N ASP A 355 10.64 -8.46 -4.78
CA ASP A 355 11.57 -7.66 -5.57
C ASP A 355 12.34 -8.56 -6.52
N THR A 356 11.82 -8.73 -7.73
CA THR A 356 12.43 -9.58 -8.75
C THR A 356 13.61 -8.92 -9.45
N GLU A 357 13.67 -7.58 -9.48
CA GLU A 357 14.73 -6.83 -10.16
C GLU A 357 16.07 -6.96 -9.44
N ASN A 358 16.03 -7.13 -8.11
CA ASN A 358 17.22 -7.32 -7.29
C ASN A 358 17.58 -8.79 -7.03
N LEU A 359 16.90 -9.76 -7.65
CA LEU A 359 17.28 -11.17 -7.56
C LEU A 359 18.55 -11.43 -8.40
N GLN A 360 19.67 -11.74 -7.74
CA GLN A 360 20.92 -12.09 -8.42
C GLN A 360 20.98 -13.58 -8.79
N ASN A 361 21.67 -13.89 -9.90
CA ASN A 361 22.26 -15.20 -10.21
C ASN A 361 21.34 -16.43 -10.05
N GLY A 362 20.12 -16.38 -10.59
CA GLY A 362 19.22 -17.54 -10.58
C GLY A 362 18.58 -17.85 -9.23
N SER A 363 18.73 -16.97 -8.23
CA SER A 363 17.96 -17.04 -6.99
C SER A 363 16.46 -16.85 -7.27
N SER A 364 15.63 -17.50 -6.47
CA SER A 364 14.17 -17.33 -6.52
C SER A 364 13.62 -17.27 -5.12
N ILE A 365 12.71 -16.32 -4.88
CA ILE A 365 11.88 -16.29 -3.69
C ILE A 365 10.54 -16.90 -4.04
N LYS A 366 10.03 -17.79 -3.18
CA LYS A 366 8.65 -18.29 -3.26
C LYS A 366 7.97 -18.04 -1.93
N ILE A 367 6.74 -17.57 -1.96
CA ILE A 367 5.88 -17.52 -0.78
C ILE A 367 5.38 -18.94 -0.54
N ASP A 368 5.52 -19.42 0.69
CA ASP A 368 5.10 -20.77 1.07
C ASP A 368 3.78 -20.68 1.84
N TYR A 369 2.74 -21.29 1.28
CA TYR A 369 1.38 -21.23 1.80
C TYR A 369 1.07 -22.31 2.84
N GLU A 370 1.97 -23.27 3.07
CA GLU A 370 1.64 -24.47 3.88
C GLU A 370 1.24 -24.16 5.33
N ASN A 371 1.53 -22.96 5.85
CA ASN A 371 1.15 -22.53 7.20
C ASN A 371 0.81 -21.03 7.34
N SER A 372 0.70 -20.27 6.24
CA SER A 372 0.41 -18.83 6.29
C SER A 372 -1.05 -18.56 5.96
N GLU A 373 -1.65 -17.57 6.62
CA GLU A 373 -2.98 -17.02 6.28
C GLU A 373 -2.99 -16.27 4.94
N THR A 374 -1.98 -16.51 4.11
CA THR A 374 -1.81 -15.90 2.80
C THR A 374 -2.90 -16.38 1.85
N LYS A 375 -3.47 -15.46 1.09
CA LYS A 375 -4.47 -15.75 0.07
C LYS A 375 -4.03 -15.10 -1.23
N GLU A 376 -4.43 -15.69 -2.34
CA GLU A 376 -4.33 -15.03 -3.63
C GLU A 376 -5.60 -14.17 -3.80
N ILE A 377 -5.44 -12.85 -3.84
CA ILE A 377 -6.53 -11.89 -4.07
C ILE A 377 -6.15 -11.04 -5.29
N GLY A 378 -6.96 -11.10 -6.34
CA GLY A 378 -6.69 -10.33 -7.56
C GLY A 378 -5.38 -10.70 -8.26
N GLY A 379 -4.89 -11.93 -8.10
CA GLY A 379 -3.60 -12.38 -8.64
C GLY A 379 -2.37 -12.00 -7.80
N TRP A 380 -2.60 -11.41 -6.62
CA TRP A 380 -1.55 -11.03 -5.68
C TRP A 380 -1.53 -11.93 -4.46
N ASP A 381 -0.33 -12.24 -3.99
CA ASP A 381 -0.14 -12.81 -2.66
C ASP A 381 -0.43 -11.74 -1.60
N THR A 382 -1.43 -11.99 -0.76
CA THR A 382 -1.82 -11.07 0.30
C THR A 382 -1.77 -11.74 1.66
N ALA A 383 -1.66 -10.94 2.72
CA ALA A 383 -1.80 -11.40 4.09
C ALA A 383 -2.39 -10.31 4.99
N LEU A 384 -3.09 -10.71 6.05
CA LEU A 384 -3.69 -9.79 7.01
C LEU A 384 -2.66 -9.01 7.82
N GLU A 385 -3.08 -7.89 8.43
CA GLU A 385 -2.26 -7.16 9.39
C GLU A 385 -1.71 -8.11 10.48
N LYS A 386 -0.40 -8.07 10.74
CA LYS A 386 0.31 -8.95 11.70
C LYS A 386 0.32 -10.44 11.33
N GLY A 387 -0.22 -10.81 10.17
CA GLY A 387 -0.08 -12.15 9.61
C GLY A 387 1.39 -12.52 9.47
N LYS A 388 1.70 -13.80 9.66
CA LYS A 388 3.04 -14.34 9.39
C LYS A 388 3.07 -14.91 7.99
N VAL A 389 4.02 -14.45 7.19
CA VAL A 389 4.26 -14.92 5.83
C VAL A 389 5.53 -15.76 5.85
N ALA A 390 5.39 -17.04 5.57
CA ALA A 390 6.54 -17.91 5.38
C ALA A 390 7.10 -17.70 3.98
N VAL A 391 8.41 -17.55 3.90
CA VAL A 391 9.13 -17.27 2.66
C VAL A 391 10.16 -18.36 2.45
N LYS A 392 9.98 -19.13 1.39
CA LYS A 392 10.95 -20.13 0.97
C LYS A 392 12.00 -19.47 0.09
N LEU A 393 13.23 -19.45 0.60
CA LEU A 393 14.39 -18.92 -0.11
C LEU A 393 15.10 -20.07 -0.81
N ASN A 394 15.21 -20.03 -2.14
CA ASN A 394 16.06 -20.95 -2.88
C ASN A 394 17.41 -20.27 -3.11
N ILE A 395 18.41 -20.67 -2.31
CA ILE A 395 19.78 -20.16 -2.39
C ILE A 395 20.56 -21.08 -3.35
N PRO A 396 21.15 -20.56 -4.44
CA PRO A 396 22.00 -21.34 -5.33
C PRO A 396 23.25 -21.91 -4.64
N ASP A 397 23.76 -23.03 -5.14
CA ASP A 397 25.02 -23.62 -4.67
C ASP A 397 26.17 -22.61 -4.77
N GLY A 398 27.08 -22.64 -3.80
CA GLY A 398 28.20 -21.69 -3.72
C GLY A 398 27.81 -20.32 -3.14
N TYR A 399 26.60 -20.16 -2.60
CA TYR A 399 26.16 -18.95 -1.90
C TYR A 399 25.61 -19.26 -0.51
N THR A 400 25.66 -18.24 0.36
CA THR A 400 24.97 -18.18 1.65
C THR A 400 24.09 -16.94 1.70
N LEU A 401 23.04 -16.97 2.50
CA LEU A 401 22.26 -15.79 2.78
C LEU A 401 23.11 -14.78 3.57
N ASP A 402 23.34 -13.59 3.01
CA ASP A 402 23.96 -12.49 3.76
C ASP A 402 22.91 -11.82 4.62
N ARG A 403 21.88 -11.30 3.95
CA ARG A 403 20.79 -10.51 4.55
C ARG A 403 19.51 -10.67 3.76
N THR A 404 18.42 -10.48 4.47
CA THR A 404 17.08 -10.40 3.90
C THR A 404 16.40 -9.17 4.46
N TYR A 405 15.56 -8.55 3.67
CA TYR A 405 14.85 -7.36 4.10
C TYR A 405 13.40 -7.41 3.63
N GLY A 406 12.52 -6.89 4.48
CA GLY A 406 11.18 -6.46 4.10
C GLY A 406 11.13 -4.94 4.11
N ASP A 407 10.71 -4.33 3.00
CA ASP A 407 10.60 -2.89 2.70
C ASP A 407 11.85 -2.16 2.14
N ASP A 408 11.60 -1.02 1.49
CA ASP A 408 12.62 -0.16 0.88
C ASP A 408 13.64 0.39 1.89
N ALA A 409 13.23 0.51 3.16
CA ALA A 409 14.09 0.99 4.24
C ALA A 409 14.98 -0.13 4.82
N LYS A 410 14.80 -1.36 4.34
CA LYS A 410 15.49 -2.58 4.79
C LYS A 410 15.31 -2.86 6.28
N LYS A 411 14.16 -2.51 6.84
CA LYS A 411 13.96 -2.52 8.30
C LYS A 411 13.37 -3.82 8.83
N THR A 412 12.66 -4.58 8.00
CA THR A 412 12.00 -5.80 8.48
C THR A 412 12.95 -6.98 8.40
N LYS A 413 13.27 -7.54 9.56
CA LYS A 413 14.12 -8.72 9.72
C LYS A 413 13.32 -9.98 9.39
N LEU A 414 13.86 -10.87 8.56
CA LEU A 414 13.33 -12.23 8.46
C LEU A 414 13.80 -13.05 9.64
N PHE A 415 12.94 -13.93 10.11
CA PHE A 415 13.19 -14.86 11.19
C PHE A 415 13.43 -16.25 10.61
N GLU A 416 14.50 -16.90 11.02
CA GLU A 416 14.78 -18.30 10.67
C GLU A 416 14.03 -19.22 11.64
N ASP A 417 13.34 -20.22 11.11
CA ASP A 417 12.73 -21.27 11.91
C ASP A 417 13.73 -22.41 12.21
N GLY A 418 13.37 -23.33 13.11
CA GLY A 418 14.23 -24.46 13.48
C GLY A 418 14.48 -25.47 12.35
N LYS A 419 13.92 -25.27 11.15
CA LYS A 419 14.09 -26.10 9.96
C LYS A 419 14.90 -25.38 8.86
N GLY A 420 15.40 -24.17 9.13
CA GLY A 420 16.13 -23.34 8.15
C GLY A 420 15.23 -22.60 7.15
N GLY A 421 13.92 -22.57 7.38
CA GLY A 421 12.98 -21.73 6.64
C GLY A 421 12.97 -20.30 7.17
N TYR A 422 12.62 -19.32 6.34
CA TYR A 422 12.57 -17.91 6.75
C TYR A 422 11.12 -17.41 6.76
N TYR A 423 10.77 -16.53 7.68
CA TYR A 423 9.44 -15.90 7.71
C TYR A 423 9.53 -14.41 8.06
N LEU A 424 8.49 -13.66 7.72
CA LEU A 424 8.29 -12.28 8.15
C LEU A 424 6.91 -12.09 8.78
N THR A 425 6.79 -11.05 9.59
CA THR A 425 5.49 -10.57 10.08
C THR A 425 5.11 -9.34 9.27
N VAL A 426 3.91 -9.32 8.70
CA VAL A 426 3.39 -8.18 7.94
C VAL A 426 3.24 -6.99 8.88
N PRO A 427 3.91 -5.86 8.60
CA PRO A 427 3.82 -4.68 9.45
C PRO A 427 2.44 -4.03 9.32
N LYS A 428 2.01 -3.35 10.37
CA LYS A 428 0.77 -2.56 10.34
C LYS A 428 0.87 -1.45 9.28
N GLY A 429 -0.12 -1.36 8.40
CA GLY A 429 -0.20 -0.32 7.37
C GLY A 429 0.69 -0.55 6.15
N GLY A 430 1.44 -1.65 6.05
CA GLY A 430 2.45 -1.79 5.01
C GLY A 430 2.51 -3.17 4.38
N GLY A 431 2.46 -3.20 3.06
CA GLY A 431 2.87 -4.33 2.26
C GLY A 431 4.37 -4.47 2.27
N VAL A 432 4.80 -5.70 2.04
CA VAL A 432 6.18 -6.10 2.27
C VAL A 432 6.83 -6.33 0.93
N LEU A 433 7.85 -5.53 0.62
CA LEU A 433 8.76 -5.82 -0.47
C LEU A 433 9.85 -6.75 0.07
N ILE A 434 9.88 -8.00 -0.38
CA ILE A 434 10.85 -8.98 0.10
C ILE A 434 12.03 -9.04 -0.88
N GLY A 435 13.23 -8.83 -0.34
CA GLY A 435 14.48 -9.02 -1.06
C GLY A 435 15.49 -9.84 -0.26
N MET A 436 16.44 -10.44 -0.98
CA MET A 436 17.58 -11.13 -0.39
C MET A 436 18.89 -10.63 -1.00
N ILE A 437 19.94 -10.64 -0.18
CA ILE A 437 21.32 -10.44 -0.60
C ILE A 437 22.06 -11.74 -0.29
N LEU A 438 22.72 -12.28 -1.31
CA LEU A 438 23.52 -13.48 -1.19
C LEU A 438 25.00 -13.12 -1.09
N LYS A 439 25.73 -13.85 -0.26
CA LYS A 439 27.19 -13.82 -0.15
C LYS A 439 27.75 -15.09 -0.75
N ALA A 440 28.64 -14.96 -1.74
CA ALA A 440 29.36 -16.09 -2.29
C ALA A 440 30.14 -16.79 -1.16
N LEU A 441 30.04 -18.12 -1.11
CA LEU A 441 30.96 -18.93 -0.34
C LEU A 441 32.35 -18.75 -0.93
N PRO A 442 33.40 -18.60 -0.10
CA PRO A 442 34.76 -18.67 -0.62
C PRO A 442 34.92 -20.02 -1.32
N ASP A 443 35.52 -19.99 -2.51
CA ASP A 443 35.91 -21.23 -3.18
C ASP A 443 36.73 -22.07 -2.19
N PRO A 444 36.51 -23.41 -2.16
CA PRO A 444 37.35 -24.28 -1.35
C PRO A 444 38.80 -23.95 -1.67
N VAL A 445 39.58 -23.56 -0.66
CA VAL A 445 41.02 -23.39 -0.85
C VAL A 445 41.55 -24.70 -1.40
N ASP A 446 42.20 -24.63 -2.57
CA ASP A 446 42.84 -25.81 -3.16
C ASP A 446 43.71 -26.48 -2.10
N PRO A 447 43.66 -27.83 -1.97
CA PRO A 447 44.47 -28.53 -1.00
C PRO A 447 45.92 -28.09 -1.14
N VAL A 448 46.54 -27.67 -0.04
CA VAL A 448 47.97 -27.38 -0.05
C VAL A 448 48.68 -28.69 -0.41
N ASP A 449 49.51 -28.67 -1.45
CA ASP A 449 50.31 -29.83 -1.81
C ASP A 449 51.08 -30.32 -0.57
N PRO A 450 51.15 -31.65 -0.32
CA PRO A 450 51.85 -32.20 0.83
C PRO A 450 53.27 -31.65 0.89
N VAL A 451 53.65 -31.10 2.04
CA VAL A 451 55.04 -30.70 2.26
C VAL A 451 55.89 -31.96 2.26
N ASP A 452 56.94 -31.99 1.44
CA ASP A 452 57.90 -33.09 1.47
C ASP A 452 58.45 -33.28 2.90
N PRO A 453 58.65 -34.54 3.37
CA PRO A 453 59.19 -34.80 4.69
C PRO A 453 60.51 -34.05 4.87
N VAL A 454 60.60 -33.27 5.94
CA VAL A 454 61.87 -32.67 6.34
C VAL A 454 62.81 -33.82 6.71
N ASP A 455 63.99 -33.85 6.11
CA ASP A 455 65.02 -34.82 6.49
C ASP A 455 65.29 -34.72 8.00
N PRO A 456 65.49 -35.85 8.71
CA PRO A 456 65.76 -35.85 10.14
C PRO A 456 66.93 -34.91 10.44
N VAL A 457 66.68 -33.94 11.30
CA VAL A 457 67.76 -33.13 11.88
C VAL A 457 68.67 -34.06 12.69
N ASP A 458 69.96 -34.04 12.38
CA ASP A 458 70.96 -34.77 13.15
C ASP A 458 70.87 -34.38 14.64
N PRO A 459 71.03 -35.34 15.58
CA PRO A 459 70.94 -35.07 17.00
C PRO A 459 71.91 -33.95 17.40
N VAL A 460 71.37 -32.87 17.95
CA VAL A 460 72.18 -31.86 18.63
C VAL A 460 72.93 -32.51 19.79
N GLY A 461 74.26 -32.44 19.75
CA GLY A 461 75.12 -32.88 20.84
C GLY A 461 74.86 -32.09 22.12
N PRO A 462 75.15 -32.67 23.30
CA PRO A 462 74.82 -32.07 24.60
C PRO A 462 75.43 -30.68 24.75
N VAL A 463 74.57 -29.70 25.03
CA VAL A 463 74.95 -28.32 25.29
C VAL A 463 75.64 -28.25 26.66
N GLY A 464 76.91 -27.82 26.66
CA GLY A 464 77.66 -27.58 27.90
C GLY A 464 77.18 -26.28 28.58
N PRO A 465 77.16 -26.23 29.93
CA PRO A 465 76.74 -25.03 30.65
C PRO A 465 77.83 -23.96 30.55
N SER A 466 77.58 -22.92 29.74
CA SER A 466 78.36 -21.68 29.80
C SER A 466 77.53 -20.64 30.54
N GLY A 467 78.01 -20.30 31.73
CA GLY A 467 77.46 -19.22 32.54
C GLY A 467 77.95 -17.83 32.11
N ASN A 468 77.34 -16.89 32.83
CA ASN A 468 77.72 -15.51 33.11
C ASN A 468 77.39 -14.42 32.09
N ASP A 469 76.51 -13.54 32.58
CA ASP A 469 76.73 -12.11 32.81
C ASP A 469 77.29 -11.29 31.65
N ASP A 470 76.50 -10.33 31.14
CA ASP A 470 76.51 -8.98 31.70
C ASP A 470 75.62 -8.01 30.90
N ASN A 471 74.98 -7.12 31.65
CA ASN A 471 74.65 -5.71 31.37
C ASN A 471 74.79 -5.18 29.93
N ASN A 472 73.78 -4.43 29.45
CA ASN A 472 73.81 -2.96 29.37
C ASN A 472 72.75 -2.39 28.36
N ASP A 473 71.84 -1.58 28.89
CA ASP A 473 71.58 -0.19 28.47
C ASP A 473 70.76 0.19 27.21
N SER A 474 69.77 1.04 27.53
CA SER A 474 69.17 2.17 26.80
C SER A 474 68.63 2.03 25.37
N GLY A 475 67.34 2.33 25.26
CA GLY A 475 66.71 2.72 24.00
C GLY A 475 65.22 2.99 24.15
N SER A 476 64.88 4.16 24.71
CA SER A 476 63.53 4.74 24.66
C SER A 476 63.08 4.92 23.21
N ASP A 477 61.90 4.40 22.85
CA ASP A 477 61.09 5.06 21.83
C ASP A 477 59.59 4.88 22.09
N HIS A 478 58.88 6.01 21.95
CA HIS A 478 57.48 6.21 22.27
C HIS A 478 56.58 5.50 21.25
N THR A 479 55.63 4.70 21.74
CA THR A 479 54.42 4.36 20.97
C THR A 479 53.18 4.48 21.84
N TYR A 480 52.15 5.06 21.23
CA TYR A 480 50.89 5.47 21.84
C TYR A 480 50.16 4.28 22.46
N LEU A 481 49.67 4.47 23.69
CA LEU A 481 48.66 3.60 24.30
C LEU A 481 47.36 3.78 23.49
N GLU A 482 47.09 2.86 22.56
CA GLU A 482 45.71 2.46 22.30
C GLU A 482 45.25 1.75 23.57
N SER A 483 44.35 2.40 24.31
CA SER A 483 43.64 1.76 25.39
C SER A 483 42.72 0.71 24.78
N ASP A 484 43.17 -0.54 24.74
CA ASP A 484 42.29 -1.69 24.61
C ASP A 484 41.25 -1.60 25.72
N ILE A 485 40.04 -1.17 25.37
CA ILE A 485 38.87 -1.39 26.20
C ILE A 485 38.69 -2.91 26.22
N ILE A 486 39.22 -3.55 27.26
CA ILE A 486 38.90 -4.95 27.55
C ILE A 486 37.42 -4.97 27.90
N ILE A 487 36.57 -5.28 26.92
CA ILE A 487 35.17 -5.59 27.15
C ILE A 487 35.15 -6.96 27.83
N SER A 488 35.25 -6.98 29.15
CA SER A 488 35.02 -8.18 29.94
C SER A 488 33.57 -8.60 29.75
N THR A 489 33.34 -9.71 29.03
CA THR A 489 32.02 -10.29 28.82
C THR A 489 31.55 -11.01 30.09
N LEU A 490 30.31 -10.76 30.51
CA LEU A 490 29.66 -11.55 31.55
C LEU A 490 29.52 -13.00 31.07
N SER A 491 29.87 -13.96 31.92
CA SER A 491 29.61 -15.37 31.69
C SER A 491 28.26 -15.78 32.27
N ASP A 492 27.71 -16.92 31.86
CA ASP A 492 26.45 -17.45 32.42
C ASP A 492 26.52 -17.66 33.94
N ASN A 493 27.71 -17.86 34.50
CA ASN A 493 27.92 -18.02 35.94
C ASN A 493 27.80 -16.69 36.71
N ASP A 494 27.85 -15.56 36.02
CA ASP A 494 27.74 -14.23 36.62
C ASP A 494 26.27 -13.78 36.75
N MET A 495 25.31 -14.60 36.30
CA MET A 495 23.88 -14.32 36.39
C MET A 495 23.14 -15.44 37.12
N SER A 496 22.37 -15.12 38.15
CA SER A 496 21.47 -16.07 38.80
C SER A 496 20.07 -15.47 38.97
N PHE A 497 19.04 -16.26 38.71
CA PHE A 497 17.64 -15.84 38.87
C PHE A 497 16.95 -16.68 39.93
N ASN A 498 16.55 -16.06 41.04
CA ASN A 498 15.75 -16.69 42.07
C ASN A 498 14.26 -16.49 41.75
N GLN A 499 13.65 -17.55 41.20
CA GLN A 499 12.27 -17.55 40.74
C GLN A 499 11.24 -17.31 41.85
N ASN A 500 11.50 -17.82 43.06
CA ASN A 500 10.57 -17.69 44.19
C ASN A 500 10.43 -16.23 44.66
N GLU A 501 11.42 -15.39 44.36
CA GLU A 501 11.48 -14.00 44.81
C GLU A 501 11.33 -13.00 43.65
N GLY A 502 11.34 -13.48 42.39
CA GLY A 502 11.34 -12.59 41.21
C GLY A 502 12.62 -11.76 41.11
N VAL A 503 13.74 -12.33 41.58
CA VAL A 503 15.01 -11.63 41.76
C VAL A 503 16.05 -12.10 40.74
N LEU A 504 16.54 -11.18 39.92
CA LEU A 504 17.73 -11.38 39.09
C LEU A 504 18.93 -10.82 39.85
N THR A 505 19.96 -11.62 40.02
CA THR A 505 21.25 -11.24 40.62
C THR A 505 22.31 -11.31 39.54
N ILE A 506 22.98 -10.18 39.30
CA ILE A 506 24.11 -10.10 38.36
C ILE A 506 25.35 -9.77 39.17
N THR A 507 26.33 -10.66 39.13
CA THR A 507 27.64 -10.48 39.74
C THR A 507 28.52 -9.72 38.76
N ILE A 508 28.83 -8.46 39.06
CA ILE A 508 29.68 -7.65 38.19
C ILE A 508 31.16 -7.98 38.47
N PRO A 509 31.94 -8.46 37.48
CA PRO A 509 33.36 -8.76 37.66
C PRO A 509 34.15 -7.51 38.05
N LYS A 510 35.17 -7.70 38.89
CA LYS A 510 36.09 -6.63 39.28
C LYS A 510 36.79 -6.07 38.03
N GLY A 511 36.55 -4.79 37.72
CA GLY A 511 37.15 -4.09 36.58
C GLY A 511 36.18 -3.80 35.43
N MET A 512 34.93 -4.30 35.48
CA MET A 512 33.91 -3.96 34.49
C MET A 512 33.45 -2.51 34.69
N THR A 513 33.53 -1.69 33.64
CA THR A 513 33.25 -0.25 33.71
C THR A 513 31.89 0.15 33.14
N ALA A 514 31.19 -0.72 32.40
CA ALA A 514 29.82 -0.48 31.93
C ALA A 514 29.10 -1.78 31.52
N PHE A 515 27.77 -1.82 31.60
CA PHE A 515 26.90 -2.81 30.94
C PHE A 515 25.56 -2.15 30.54
N TYR A 516 24.88 -2.69 29.52
CA TYR A 516 23.66 -2.11 28.94
C TYR A 516 22.44 -3.01 29.19
N LEU A 517 21.28 -2.41 29.46
CA LEU A 517 19.98 -3.08 29.56
C LEU A 517 18.97 -2.33 28.69
N ASP A 518 18.24 -3.04 27.81
CA ASP A 518 17.37 -2.44 26.78
C ASP A 518 15.87 -2.54 27.10
N SER A 519 15.50 -2.46 28.39
CA SER A 519 14.09 -2.42 28.78
C SER A 519 13.87 -1.74 30.14
N SER A 520 12.61 -1.36 30.39
CA SER A 520 12.15 -0.60 31.55
C SER A 520 12.34 -1.38 32.87
N VAL A 521 13.50 -1.25 33.50
CA VAL A 521 13.82 -1.89 34.78
C VAL A 521 13.56 -0.92 35.94
N LEU A 522 12.70 -1.30 36.88
CA LEU A 522 12.56 -0.60 38.15
C LEU A 522 13.78 -0.93 39.05
N LEU A 523 14.66 0.04 39.23
CA LEU A 523 15.85 -0.10 40.07
C LEU A 523 15.51 0.24 41.53
N THR A 524 15.61 -0.73 42.44
CA THR A 524 15.52 -0.47 43.90
C THR A 524 16.88 -0.74 44.54
N PHE A 525 17.55 0.32 45.00
CA PHE A 525 18.79 0.19 45.77
C PHE A 525 18.45 0.01 47.25
N LYS A 526 18.95 -1.05 47.87
CA LYS A 526 18.92 -1.19 49.33
C LYS A 526 20.34 -1.09 49.89
N ALA A 527 20.94 0.10 49.76
CA ALA A 527 22.06 0.49 50.60
C ALA A 527 21.49 1.16 51.86
N MET A 528 22.12 0.95 53.02
CA MET A 528 21.67 1.46 54.31
C MET A 528 21.58 2.99 54.31
N GLY A 529 20.42 3.55 53.94
CA GLY A 529 20.04 4.94 54.27
C GLY A 529 19.94 5.99 53.16
N MET A 530 19.53 5.69 51.92
CA MET A 530 19.10 6.76 50.98
C MET A 530 17.93 6.36 50.04
N ASN A 531 17.26 7.42 49.56
CA ASN A 531 15.95 7.49 48.94
C ASN A 531 15.79 6.72 47.61
N THR A 532 14.56 6.22 47.41
CA THR A 532 14.04 5.63 46.16
C THR A 532 14.14 6.61 44.99
N LEU A 533 14.80 6.20 43.90
CA LEU A 533 14.78 6.92 42.63
C LEU A 533 13.63 6.37 41.77
N TYR A 534 12.65 7.21 41.47
CA TYR A 534 11.60 6.90 40.49
C TYR A 534 12.05 7.36 39.09
N LEU A 535 11.94 6.48 38.10
CA LEU A 535 12.18 6.81 36.69
C LEU A 535 10.88 6.62 35.91
N ASP A 536 10.40 7.69 35.27
CA ASP A 536 9.16 7.75 34.49
C ASP A 536 9.37 7.18 33.08
N THR A 537 8.61 6.16 32.73
CA THR A 537 8.81 5.22 31.62
C THR A 537 8.52 5.74 30.21
N THR A 538 8.45 7.05 30.00
CA THR A 538 7.99 7.63 28.72
C THR A 538 9.08 7.82 27.66
N SER A 539 10.37 7.63 27.98
CA SER A 539 11.46 7.73 26.99
C SER A 539 12.49 6.62 27.16
N GLY A 540 12.42 5.60 26.31
CA GLY A 540 13.12 4.31 26.45
C GLY A 540 14.65 4.31 26.25
N LYS A 541 15.41 5.24 26.84
CA LYS A 541 16.86 5.11 27.02
C LYS A 541 17.33 5.86 28.27
N TYR A 542 18.04 5.16 29.16
CA TYR A 542 18.76 5.79 30.28
C TYR A 542 20.24 5.47 30.23
N THR A 543 21.06 6.48 30.45
CA THR A 543 22.50 6.35 30.70
C THR A 543 22.75 6.82 32.13
N ILE A 544 23.23 5.94 33.02
CA ILE A 544 23.60 6.33 34.39
C ILE A 544 25.10 6.65 34.40
N PRO A 545 25.52 7.92 34.60
CA PRO A 545 26.94 8.25 34.71
C PRO A 545 27.52 7.70 36.03
N LEU A 546 28.57 6.90 35.91
CA LEU A 546 29.21 6.14 36.99
C LEU A 546 29.94 6.95 38.07
N SER A 547 30.06 8.27 37.93
CA SER A 547 30.61 9.12 39.01
C SER A 547 29.79 9.05 40.31
N SER A 548 28.58 8.49 40.26
CA SER A 548 27.70 8.25 41.41
C SER A 548 27.76 6.82 41.98
N ILE A 549 28.56 5.92 41.38
CA ILE A 549 28.64 4.49 41.70
C ILE A 549 30.04 4.07 42.22
N GLU A 550 31.08 4.89 42.03
CA GLU A 550 32.46 4.57 42.45
C GLU A 550 32.63 4.26 43.94
N ASP A 551 31.72 4.73 44.80
CA ASP A 551 31.74 4.40 46.23
C ASP A 551 31.01 3.09 46.58
N ILE A 552 30.21 2.54 45.67
CA ILE A 552 29.43 1.31 45.89
C ILE A 552 30.22 0.04 45.47
N VAL A 553 31.13 0.16 44.49
CA VAL A 553 31.81 -0.98 43.84
C VAL A 553 33.13 -1.38 44.53
N LYS A 554 33.68 -0.56 45.44
CA LYS A 554 35.00 -0.81 46.05
C LYS A 554 35.10 -2.08 46.92
N GLU A 555 33.99 -2.70 47.32
CA GLU A 555 34.01 -3.84 48.26
C GLU A 555 33.38 -5.15 47.74
N GLY A 556 33.04 -5.27 46.45
CA GLY A 556 32.48 -6.53 45.91
C GLY A 556 31.04 -6.77 46.36
N ASN A 557 30.19 -5.76 46.20
CA ASN A 557 28.78 -5.83 46.58
C ASN A 557 27.91 -6.49 45.51
N LEU A 558 26.92 -7.25 45.98
CA LEU A 558 25.88 -7.91 45.18
C LEU A 558 24.87 -6.86 44.69
N LEU A 559 24.60 -6.81 43.37
CA LEU A 559 23.53 -6.01 42.82
C LEU A 559 22.30 -6.89 42.58
N THR A 560 21.20 -6.58 43.25
CA THR A 560 19.96 -7.35 43.22
C THR A 560 18.87 -6.57 42.50
N PHE A 561 18.31 -7.13 41.44
CA PHE A 561 17.20 -6.55 40.68
C PHE A 561 15.90 -7.27 41.04
N VAL A 562 14.84 -6.53 41.34
CA VAL A 562 13.48 -7.08 41.51
C VAL A 562 12.65 -6.64 40.33
N LEU A 563 12.23 -7.59 39.50
CA LEU A 563 11.52 -7.32 38.24
C LEU A 563 10.03 -7.65 38.42
N ARG A 564 9.14 -6.68 38.13
CA ARG A 564 7.68 -6.86 38.12
C ARG A 564 7.12 -6.87 36.70
N THR A 565 7.85 -7.44 35.76
CA THR A 565 7.39 -7.55 34.35
C THR A 565 7.07 -9.01 34.05
N GLU A 566 6.17 -9.25 33.10
CA GLU A 566 5.79 -10.62 32.68
C GLU A 566 6.88 -11.28 31.84
N LYS A 567 7.70 -10.46 31.15
CA LYS A 567 8.80 -10.87 30.31
C LYS A 567 10.04 -10.03 30.57
N VAL A 568 11.22 -10.64 30.52
CA VAL A 568 12.52 -9.95 30.54
C VAL A 568 13.42 -10.55 29.47
N ASP A 569 13.90 -9.71 28.58
CA ASP A 569 14.84 -10.08 27.51
C ASP A 569 16.23 -9.57 27.87
N ILE A 570 17.24 -10.44 27.84
CA ILE A 570 18.63 -10.10 28.11
C ILE A 570 19.44 -10.16 26.82
N TYR A 571 20.01 -9.02 26.45
CA TYR A 571 20.88 -8.89 25.29
C TYR A 571 22.34 -8.74 25.73
N LEU A 572 23.24 -9.51 25.12
CA LEU A 572 24.68 -9.38 25.30
C LEU A 572 25.31 -9.04 23.94
N ALA A 573 26.03 -7.92 23.86
CA ALA A 573 26.58 -7.41 22.60
C ALA A 573 25.55 -7.29 21.45
N GLY A 574 24.30 -6.94 21.77
CA GLY A 574 23.21 -6.78 20.79
C GLY A 574 22.55 -8.09 20.35
N LEU A 575 22.97 -9.24 20.87
CA LEU A 575 22.34 -10.54 20.63
C LEU A 575 21.42 -10.90 21.80
N LEU A 576 20.19 -11.32 21.51
CA LEU A 576 19.28 -11.86 22.52
C LEU A 576 19.89 -13.17 23.05
N THR A 577 20.36 -13.15 24.28
CA THR A 577 20.98 -14.32 24.91
C THR A 577 19.98 -15.13 25.73
N ARG A 578 18.98 -14.46 26.32
CA ARG A 578 17.99 -15.15 27.14
C ARG A 578 16.68 -14.39 27.23
N GLU A 579 15.59 -15.14 27.27
CA GLU A 579 14.26 -14.65 27.61
C GLU A 579 13.81 -15.31 28.91
N PHE A 580 13.21 -14.53 29.80
CA PHE A 580 12.56 -15.02 31.00
C PHE A 580 11.08 -14.67 30.93
N TYR A 581 10.24 -15.68 31.11
CA TYR A 581 8.80 -15.56 31.21
C TYR A 581 8.37 -15.96 32.60
N ARG A 582 7.51 -15.17 33.23
CA ARG A 582 7.03 -15.43 34.60
C ARG A 582 6.21 -16.72 34.69
N ASP A 583 5.59 -17.13 33.60
CA ASP A 583 4.51 -18.12 33.52
C ASP A 583 4.90 -19.40 32.75
N LYS A 584 6.12 -19.49 32.19
CA LYS A 584 6.54 -20.63 31.34
C LYS A 584 7.71 -21.46 31.86
N VAL A 585 8.08 -21.36 33.13
CA VAL A 585 9.19 -22.17 33.69
C VAL A 585 8.67 -23.06 34.80
N SER A 586 8.48 -24.35 34.49
CA SER A 586 8.27 -25.44 35.45
C SER A 586 9.60 -26.11 35.80
#